data_AF-A0A6N2DL11-F1
#
_entry.id   AF-A0A6N2DL11-F1
#
_cell.length_a   1.000
_cell.length_b   1.000
_cell.length_c   1.000
_cell.angle_alpha   90.00
_cell.angle_beta   90.00
_cell.angle_gamma   90.00
#
_symmetry.space_group_name_H-M   'P 1'
#
loop_
_entity.id
_entity.type
_entity.pdbx_description
1 polymer ?
#
loop_
_entity_poly.entity_id
_entity_poly.type
_entity_poly.pdbx_seq_one_letter_code
_entity_poly.pdbx_strand_id
1 'polypeptide(L)'
;MDDREMVRTLLGREPRGEFEIVVRDDAGWPVVIRNAPLLDDGTPMPTRYWLIGEDPVRRVSQLEAAGGVRAAEHAIDPAVLAEAHDRHARERDEALPDHHDGPRPTGGVGGTREGVKCLHAHYAWFLAGGDDPVGRWVHDQLHRSATVHVELDHHHTTVASPTPVSGAPWSVEVPIGIGRTSEALGSHDPPTPEDLTNAIGVLEDLFDHVRRSHPELIAHEAIRVRGPLARTLARVELGRDDLADHLELDRDAAEDVFRTLVTESTADRAHNPGLPAEHVGDAPAAACILVAVMRRFHLERVIIDAESTDG
;
A
#
# COMPACT_ATOMS: atom_id res chain seq x y z
N MET A 1 -5.97 -26.56 17.82
CA MET A 1 -4.52 -26.72 17.68
C MET A 1 -3.91 -26.14 18.94
N ASP A 2 -2.96 -26.82 19.57
CA ASP A 2 -2.24 -26.27 20.72
C ASP A 2 -1.24 -25.19 20.26
N ASP A 3 -0.95 -24.21 21.12
CA ASP A 3 -0.06 -23.10 20.81
C ASP A 3 1.34 -23.58 20.39
N ARG A 4 1.84 -24.62 21.06
CA ARG A 4 3.12 -25.23 20.69
C ARG A 4 3.09 -25.86 19.30
N GLU A 5 1.96 -26.46 18.92
CA GLU A 5 1.79 -27.04 17.59
C GLU A 5 1.70 -25.97 16.49
N MET A 6 1.02 -24.85 16.77
CA MET A 6 0.98 -23.69 15.87
C MET A 6 2.38 -23.12 15.65
N VAL A 7 3.13 -22.88 16.73
CA VAL A 7 4.50 -22.35 16.66
C VAL A 7 5.45 -23.32 15.95
N ARG A 8 5.36 -24.63 16.22
CA ARG A 8 6.13 -25.66 15.50
C ARG A 8 5.86 -25.63 14.00
N THR A 9 4.60 -25.45 13.61
CA THR A 9 4.18 -25.36 12.21
C THR A 9 4.79 -24.13 11.54
N LEU A 10 4.67 -22.96 12.17
CA LEU A 10 5.20 -21.70 11.65
C LEU A 10 6.74 -21.67 11.59
N LEU A 11 7.43 -22.26 12.57
CA LEU A 11 8.89 -22.37 12.57
C LEU A 11 9.43 -23.44 11.60
N GLY A 12 8.60 -24.39 11.19
CA GLY A 12 9.00 -25.57 10.41
C GLY A 12 9.91 -26.55 11.17
N ARG A 13 10.05 -26.40 12.49
CA ARG A 13 10.90 -27.22 13.37
C ARG A 13 10.41 -27.17 14.81
N GLU A 14 10.90 -28.09 15.64
CA GLU A 14 10.59 -28.10 17.07
C GLU A 14 11.22 -26.87 17.79
N PRO A 15 10.45 -26.12 18.61
CA PRO A 15 11.00 -25.04 19.43
C PRO A 15 12.00 -25.57 20.46
N ARG A 16 13.21 -25.00 20.49
CA ARG A 16 14.34 -25.41 21.36
C ARG A 16 14.43 -24.62 22.67
N GLY A 17 13.31 -24.45 23.35
CA GLY A 17 13.23 -23.67 24.57
C GLY A 17 11.79 -23.34 24.94
N GLU A 18 11.62 -22.79 26.14
CA GLU A 18 10.37 -22.16 26.55
C GLU A 18 10.17 -20.84 25.79
N PHE A 19 8.91 -20.54 25.48
CA PHE A 19 8.52 -19.32 24.81
C PHE A 19 7.11 -18.91 25.23
N GLU A 20 6.80 -17.65 25.00
CA GLU A 20 5.46 -17.09 25.14
C GLU A 20 5.04 -16.47 23.81
N ILE A 21 3.79 -16.64 23.41
CA ILE A 21 3.21 -15.92 22.27
C ILE A 21 2.79 -14.54 22.77
N VAL A 22 3.49 -13.50 22.32
CA VAL A 22 3.29 -12.12 22.79
C VAL A 22 2.49 -11.28 21.80
N VAL A 23 2.34 -11.74 20.55
CA VAL A 23 1.49 -11.09 19.53
C VAL A 23 0.73 -12.16 18.75
N ARG A 24 -0.56 -11.91 18.53
CA ARG A 24 -1.43 -12.69 17.63
C ARG A 24 -2.06 -11.78 16.59
N ASP A 25 -2.42 -12.35 15.45
CA ASP A 25 -3.26 -11.67 14.47
C ASP A 25 -4.76 -11.74 14.84
N ASP A 26 -5.61 -11.10 14.03
CA ASP A 26 -7.06 -11.05 14.24
C ASP A 26 -7.74 -12.43 14.15
N ALA A 27 -7.11 -13.38 13.46
CA ALA A 27 -7.56 -14.77 13.38
C ALA A 27 -7.06 -15.62 14.57
N GLY A 28 -6.29 -15.03 15.49
CA GLY A 28 -5.73 -15.68 16.66
C GLY A 28 -4.46 -16.48 16.41
N TRP A 29 -3.84 -16.38 15.23
CA TRP A 29 -2.58 -17.05 14.92
C TRP A 29 -1.37 -16.34 15.55
N PRO A 30 -0.36 -17.09 16.04
CA PRO A 30 0.87 -16.51 16.58
C PRO A 30 1.65 -15.71 15.53
N VAL A 31 2.01 -14.47 15.88
CA VAL A 31 2.83 -13.59 15.02
C VAL A 31 4.22 -13.40 15.59
N VAL A 32 4.33 -13.17 16.90
CA VAL A 32 5.61 -12.99 17.61
C VAL A 32 5.67 -13.89 18.83
N ILE A 33 6.79 -14.57 18.99
CA ILE A 33 7.14 -15.26 20.23
C ILE A 33 8.26 -14.52 20.97
N ARG A 34 8.17 -14.52 22.29
CA ARG A 34 9.23 -14.12 23.21
C ARG A 34 9.84 -15.38 23.83
N ASN A 35 11.07 -15.66 23.47
CA ASN A 35 11.80 -16.84 23.93
C ASN A 35 12.41 -16.60 25.33
N ALA A 36 12.57 -17.71 26.06
CA ALA A 36 13.47 -17.78 27.20
C ALA A 36 14.88 -17.34 26.79
N PRO A 37 15.67 -16.76 27.73
CA PRO A 37 17.02 -16.28 27.42
C PRO A 37 18.01 -17.40 27.12
N LEU A 38 17.68 -18.65 27.46
CA LEU A 38 18.49 -19.84 27.25
C LEU A 38 17.68 -20.89 26.47
N LEU A 39 18.35 -21.62 25.58
CA LEU A 39 17.82 -22.83 24.97
C LEU A 39 17.77 -23.99 25.98
N ASP A 40 17.12 -25.09 25.62
CA ASP A 40 17.07 -26.32 26.45
C ASP A 40 18.46 -26.89 26.79
N ASP A 41 19.47 -26.61 25.95
CA ASP A 41 20.87 -27.03 26.15
C ASP A 41 21.71 -26.00 26.94
N GLY A 42 21.09 -24.92 27.42
CA GLY A 42 21.76 -23.83 28.14
C GLY A 42 22.47 -22.82 27.25
N THR A 43 22.38 -22.93 25.92
CA THR A 43 22.95 -21.94 25.00
C THR A 43 22.18 -20.62 25.10
N PRO A 44 22.86 -19.45 25.20
CA PRO A 44 22.18 -18.16 25.21
C PRO A 44 21.52 -17.82 23.89
N MET A 45 20.28 -17.32 23.96
CA MET A 45 19.56 -16.78 22.81
C MET A 45 20.12 -15.40 22.44
N PRO A 46 20.49 -15.15 21.16
CA PRO A 46 21.02 -13.87 20.72
C PRO A 46 19.97 -12.74 20.73
N THR A 47 18.69 -13.09 20.54
CA THR A 47 17.52 -12.21 20.60
C THR A 47 16.34 -12.97 21.18
N ARG A 48 15.52 -12.29 21.98
CA ARG A 48 14.34 -12.90 22.62
C ARG A 48 13.11 -12.91 21.71
N TYR A 49 12.96 -11.91 20.84
CA TYR A 49 11.75 -11.73 20.02
C TYR A 49 11.93 -12.28 18.61
N TRP A 50 11.08 -13.22 18.20
CA TRP A 50 11.12 -13.84 16.88
C TRP A 50 9.78 -13.62 16.15
N LEU A 51 9.86 -13.13 14.92
CA LEU A 51 8.73 -13.04 14.01
C LEU A 51 8.48 -14.41 13.40
N ILE A 52 7.28 -14.95 13.58
CA ILE A 52 6.91 -16.29 13.11
C ILE A 52 5.63 -16.31 12.27
N GLY A 53 4.83 -15.25 12.30
CA GLY A 53 3.61 -15.17 11.48
C GLY A 53 3.93 -15.22 9.98
N GLU A 54 3.20 -16.04 9.23
CA GLU A 54 3.51 -16.34 7.82
C GLU A 54 3.54 -15.07 6.94
N ASP A 55 2.48 -14.26 6.96
CA ASP A 55 2.41 -13.03 6.17
C ASP A 55 3.49 -11.99 6.55
N PRO A 56 3.66 -11.60 7.83
CA PRO A 56 4.68 -10.62 8.18
C PRO A 56 6.09 -11.15 7.93
N VAL A 57 6.38 -12.45 8.14
CA VAL A 57 7.68 -13.04 7.76
C VAL A 57 7.91 -12.91 6.25
N ARG A 58 6.91 -13.24 5.43
CA ARG A 58 6.99 -13.14 3.97
C ARG A 58 7.26 -11.70 3.52
N ARG A 59 6.51 -10.73 4.05
CA ARG A 59 6.63 -9.31 3.68
C ARG A 59 7.96 -8.70 4.13
N VAL A 60 8.40 -8.97 5.36
CA VAL A 60 9.72 -8.53 5.83
C VAL A 60 10.84 -9.14 4.99
N SER A 61 10.74 -10.42 4.63
CA SER A 61 11.74 -11.08 3.76
C SER A 61 11.79 -10.46 2.36
N GLN A 62 10.65 -10.07 1.80
CA GLN A 62 10.60 -9.33 0.53
C GLN A 62 11.27 -7.95 0.66
N LEU A 63 11.00 -7.22 1.73
CA LEU A 63 11.62 -5.93 2.02
C LEU A 63 13.15 -6.07 2.18
N GLU A 64 13.63 -7.10 2.87
CA GLU A 64 15.06 -7.39 2.97
C GLU A 64 15.70 -7.69 1.62
N ALA A 65 15.06 -8.54 0.80
CA ALA A 65 15.53 -8.87 -0.54
C ALA A 65 15.62 -7.64 -1.46
N ALA A 66 14.75 -6.66 -1.26
CA ALA A 66 14.80 -5.36 -1.94
C ALA A 66 15.88 -4.40 -1.39
N GLY A 67 16.68 -4.82 -0.39
CA GLY A 67 17.73 -4.01 0.22
C GLY A 67 17.29 -3.22 1.45
N GLY A 68 16.17 -3.59 2.08
CA GLY A 68 15.58 -2.88 3.21
C GLY A 68 16.51 -2.69 4.41
N VAL A 69 17.44 -3.62 4.67
CA VAL A 69 18.46 -3.46 5.73
C VAL A 69 19.29 -2.19 5.52
N ARG A 70 19.86 -2.03 4.32
CA ARG A 70 20.67 -0.85 3.97
C ARG A 70 19.83 0.43 4.00
N ALA A 71 18.57 0.34 3.57
CA ALA A 71 17.65 1.47 3.59
C ALA A 71 17.31 1.92 5.02
N ALA A 72 17.08 0.97 5.95
CA ALA A 72 16.84 1.26 7.36
C ALA A 72 18.08 1.89 8.01
N GLU A 73 19.27 1.34 7.80
CA GLU A 73 20.53 1.89 8.33
C GLU A 73 20.83 3.29 7.80
N HIS A 74 20.41 3.61 6.57
CA HIS A 74 20.55 4.95 6.01
C HIS A 74 19.51 5.93 6.56
N ALA A 75 18.30 5.45 6.85
CA ALA A 75 17.19 6.30 7.31
C ALA A 75 17.25 6.62 8.81
N ILE A 76 17.94 5.81 9.60
CA ILE A 76 17.96 5.89 11.06
C ILE A 76 19.30 6.46 11.53
N ASP A 77 19.26 7.42 12.45
CA ASP A 77 20.47 7.96 13.09
C ASP A 77 21.24 6.81 13.79
N PRO A 78 22.54 6.62 13.49
CA PRO A 78 23.34 5.57 14.12
C PRO A 78 23.35 5.62 15.66
N ALA A 79 23.26 6.81 16.28
CA ALA A 79 23.19 6.95 17.73
C ALA A 79 21.86 6.42 18.30
N VAL A 80 20.75 6.68 17.59
CA VAL A 80 19.42 6.16 17.95
C VAL A 80 19.37 4.64 17.80
N LEU A 81 19.99 4.10 16.74
CA LEU A 81 20.11 2.65 16.54
C LEU A 81 20.94 2.00 17.64
N ALA A 82 22.08 2.60 18.01
CA ALA A 82 22.92 2.11 19.09
C ALA A 82 22.18 2.09 20.44
N GLU A 83 21.43 3.14 20.76
CA GLU A 83 20.63 3.19 21.99
C GLU A 83 19.57 2.08 22.03
N ALA A 84 18.90 1.83 20.90
CA ALA A 84 17.93 0.74 20.80
C ALA A 84 18.58 -0.63 21.01
N HIS A 85 19.77 -0.86 20.45
CA HIS A 85 20.55 -2.07 20.69
C HIS A 85 20.93 -2.23 22.18
N ASP A 86 21.36 -1.16 22.84
CA ASP A 86 21.70 -1.18 24.26
C ASP A 86 20.49 -1.48 25.14
N ARG A 87 19.32 -0.91 24.83
CA ARG A 87 18.06 -1.20 25.54
C ARG A 87 17.67 -2.67 25.39
N HIS A 88 17.70 -3.19 24.17
CA HIS A 88 17.41 -4.60 23.91
C HIS A 88 18.40 -5.53 24.61
N ALA A 89 19.70 -5.20 24.59
CA ALA A 89 20.73 -5.99 25.25
C ALA A 89 20.50 -6.03 26.78
N ARG A 90 20.20 -4.88 27.40
CA ARG A 90 19.83 -4.82 28.83
C ARG A 90 18.62 -5.68 29.15
N GLU A 91 17.53 -5.54 28.40
CA GLU A 91 16.31 -6.33 28.59
C GLU A 91 16.55 -7.84 28.44
N ARG A 92 17.40 -8.24 27.48
CA ARG A 92 17.79 -9.64 27.29
C ARG A 92 18.64 -10.16 28.45
N ASP A 93 19.63 -9.38 28.87
CA ASP A 93 20.60 -9.81 29.86
C ASP A 93 20.00 -9.85 31.28
N GLU A 94 19.05 -8.95 31.59
CA GLU A 94 18.25 -8.96 32.82
C GLU A 94 17.34 -10.18 32.94
N ALA A 95 17.01 -10.84 31.83
CA ALA A 95 16.19 -12.04 31.84
C ALA A 95 16.96 -13.30 32.24
N LEU A 96 18.30 -13.28 32.18
CA LEU A 96 19.12 -14.42 32.57
C LEU A 96 18.92 -14.75 34.06
N PRO A 97 18.89 -16.02 34.46
CA PRO A 97 18.85 -16.40 35.87
C PRO A 97 20.03 -15.80 36.66
N ASP A 98 19.78 -15.32 37.88
CA ASP A 98 20.80 -14.68 38.75
C ASP A 98 22.05 -15.55 38.97
N HIS A 99 21.90 -16.88 38.88
CA HIS A 99 22.94 -17.88 39.09
C HIS A 99 23.49 -18.47 37.77
N HIS A 100 23.29 -17.78 36.63
CA HIS A 100 23.81 -18.24 35.35
C HIS A 100 25.33 -17.99 35.24
N ASP A 101 26.10 -19.07 35.39
CA ASP A 101 27.56 -19.09 35.28
C ASP A 101 28.07 -19.44 33.86
N GLY A 102 27.16 -19.62 32.89
CA GLY A 102 27.49 -19.98 31.51
C GLY A 102 27.85 -18.78 30.61
N PRO A 103 28.09 -19.02 29.31
CA PRO A 103 28.29 -17.95 28.33
C PRO A 103 27.12 -16.95 28.37
N ARG A 104 27.40 -15.67 28.12
CA ARG A 104 26.36 -14.63 28.01
C ARG A 104 26.15 -14.26 26.54
N PRO A 105 24.91 -13.96 26.14
CA PRO A 105 24.66 -13.43 24.80
C PRO A 105 25.33 -12.06 24.66
N THR A 106 25.70 -11.69 23.44
CA THR A 106 26.37 -10.42 23.14
C THR A 106 25.73 -9.76 21.93
N GLY A 107 25.94 -8.46 21.80
CA GLY A 107 25.35 -7.65 20.74
C GLY A 107 23.95 -7.14 21.06
N GLY A 108 23.37 -6.38 20.13
CA GLY A 108 22.02 -5.84 20.22
C GLY A 108 20.96 -6.78 19.66
N VAL A 109 19.84 -6.22 19.22
CA VAL A 109 18.77 -6.91 18.47
C VAL A 109 19.34 -7.84 17.39
N GLY A 110 18.87 -9.08 17.36
CA GLY A 110 19.34 -10.12 16.42
C GLY A 110 20.76 -10.66 16.70
N GLY A 111 21.41 -10.24 17.79
CA GLY A 111 22.78 -10.61 18.15
C GLY A 111 23.85 -9.92 17.28
N THR A 112 23.53 -8.75 16.72
CA THR A 112 24.47 -7.98 15.91
C THR A 112 25.45 -7.18 16.77
N ARG A 113 26.69 -7.00 16.30
CA ARG A 113 27.67 -6.13 16.99
C ARG A 113 27.49 -4.66 16.64
N GLU A 114 27.11 -4.39 15.40
CA GLU A 114 26.91 -3.06 14.83
C GLU A 114 25.90 -3.16 13.69
N GLY A 115 25.12 -2.10 13.47
CA GLY A 115 24.15 -2.03 12.38
C GLY A 115 23.03 -3.06 12.51
N VAL A 116 22.32 -3.29 11.40
CA VAL A 116 21.14 -4.16 11.35
C VAL A 116 21.49 -5.47 10.66
N LYS A 117 21.40 -6.59 11.39
CA LYS A 117 21.64 -7.93 10.81
C LYS A 117 20.45 -8.45 10.01
N CYS A 118 19.24 -8.28 10.54
CA CYS A 118 17.98 -8.64 9.88
C CYS A 118 16.82 -7.78 10.43
N LEU A 119 15.84 -7.49 9.59
CA LEU A 119 14.63 -6.73 9.92
C LEU A 119 13.63 -7.53 10.77
N HIS A 120 13.63 -8.88 10.70
CA HIS A 120 12.65 -9.70 11.42
C HIS A 120 12.74 -9.54 12.94
N ALA A 121 13.96 -9.54 13.50
CA ALA A 121 14.16 -9.43 14.94
C ALA A 121 13.73 -8.05 15.46
N HIS A 122 14.04 -7.00 14.69
CA HIS A 122 13.64 -5.64 15.01
C HIS A 122 12.12 -5.46 14.92
N TYR A 123 11.49 -5.95 13.86
CA TYR A 123 10.05 -5.87 13.70
C TYR A 123 9.29 -6.69 14.76
N ALA A 124 9.81 -7.87 15.11
CA ALA A 124 9.26 -8.68 16.20
C ALA A 124 9.27 -7.94 17.54
N TRP A 125 10.39 -7.29 17.89
CA TRP A 125 10.49 -6.55 19.14
C TRP A 125 9.56 -5.34 19.15
N PHE A 126 9.47 -4.60 18.03
CA PHE A 126 8.52 -3.50 17.88
C PHE A 126 7.06 -3.94 18.04
N LEU A 127 6.63 -5.01 17.36
CA LEU A 127 5.27 -5.54 17.49
C LEU A 127 4.94 -6.00 18.91
N ALA A 128 5.94 -6.48 19.66
CA ALA A 128 5.80 -6.83 21.07
C ALA A 128 5.76 -5.61 22.02
N GLY A 129 5.77 -4.39 21.49
CA GLY A 129 5.72 -3.14 22.25
C GLY A 129 7.08 -2.54 22.60
N GLY A 130 8.17 -3.09 22.07
CA GLY A 130 9.51 -2.53 22.23
C GLY A 130 9.70 -1.21 21.47
N ASP A 131 10.46 -0.28 22.04
CA ASP A 131 10.84 0.96 21.35
C ASP A 131 12.01 0.71 20.39
N ASP A 132 11.71 0.10 19.25
CA ASP A 132 12.68 -0.20 18.20
C ASP A 132 12.50 0.74 16.99
N PRO A 133 13.47 1.62 16.67
CA PRO A 133 13.40 2.52 15.54
C PRO A 133 13.40 1.79 14.19
N VAL A 134 14.11 0.66 14.07
CA VAL A 134 14.11 -0.16 12.85
C VAL A 134 12.79 -0.90 12.72
N GLY A 135 12.28 -1.45 13.83
CA GLY A 135 10.98 -2.12 13.82
C GLY A 135 9.84 -1.17 13.46
N ARG A 136 9.86 0.07 13.95
CA ARG A 136 8.95 1.14 13.54
C ARG A 136 9.09 1.48 12.05
N TRP A 137 10.32 1.64 11.58
CA TRP A 137 10.60 1.88 10.16
C TRP A 137 10.07 0.75 9.27
N VAL A 138 10.23 -0.52 9.67
CA VAL A 138 9.66 -1.68 8.98
C VAL A 138 8.15 -1.60 8.99
N HIS A 139 7.52 -1.31 10.12
CA HIS A 139 6.08 -1.14 10.23
C HIS A 139 5.59 -0.12 9.19
N ASP A 140 6.23 1.04 9.13
CA ASP A 140 5.88 2.08 8.19
C ASP A 140 6.06 1.57 6.75
N GLN A 141 7.19 0.95 6.39
CA GLN A 141 7.36 0.41 5.02
C GLN A 141 6.31 -0.62 4.64
N LEU A 142 5.91 -1.49 5.57
CA LEU A 142 4.89 -2.50 5.30
C LEU A 142 3.50 -1.88 5.17
N HIS A 143 3.18 -0.84 5.93
CA HIS A 143 1.86 -0.21 5.96
C HIS A 143 1.78 1.05 5.08
N ARG A 144 2.86 1.42 4.40
CA ARG A 144 2.83 2.40 3.33
C ARG A 144 1.90 1.89 2.23
N SER A 145 0.79 2.58 2.05
CA SER A 145 0.01 2.46 0.82
C SER A 145 0.89 2.94 -0.33
N ALA A 146 1.17 2.09 -1.32
CA ALA A 146 1.74 2.63 -2.55
C ALA A 146 0.82 3.71 -3.08
N THR A 147 1.41 4.84 -3.46
CA THR A 147 0.62 5.89 -4.08
C THR A 147 0.61 5.60 -5.56
N VAL A 148 -0.54 5.16 -6.05
CA VAL A 148 -0.80 5.04 -7.48
C VAL A 148 -1.56 6.28 -7.91
N HIS A 149 -1.11 6.89 -8.98
CA HIS A 149 -1.79 8.01 -9.62
C HIS A 149 -2.21 7.62 -11.04
N VAL A 150 -3.40 8.07 -11.41
CA VAL A 150 -3.89 8.06 -12.80
C VAL A 150 -4.05 9.49 -13.25
N GLU A 151 -3.37 9.87 -14.32
CA GLU A 151 -3.46 11.20 -14.91
C GLU A 151 -4.20 11.13 -16.24
N LEU A 152 -5.28 11.91 -16.34
CA LEU A 152 -6.13 11.97 -17.51
C LEU A 152 -5.70 13.11 -18.42
N ASP A 153 -5.06 12.77 -19.54
CA ASP A 153 -4.68 13.71 -20.58
C ASP A 153 -5.56 13.59 -21.82
N HIS A 154 -5.46 14.59 -22.70
CA HIS A 154 -6.22 14.60 -23.94
C HIS A 154 -5.87 13.42 -24.87
N HIS A 155 -4.61 13.00 -24.91
CA HIS A 155 -4.12 12.01 -25.87
C HIS A 155 -3.87 10.62 -25.29
N HIS A 156 -3.47 10.55 -24.02
CA HIS A 156 -3.14 9.31 -23.31
C HIS A 156 -3.66 9.37 -21.88
N THR A 157 -3.58 8.25 -21.18
CA THR A 157 -3.82 8.16 -19.74
C THR A 157 -2.57 7.58 -19.11
N THR A 158 -1.98 8.28 -18.15
CA THR A 158 -0.78 7.80 -17.46
C THR A 158 -1.18 7.10 -16.17
N VAL A 159 -0.69 5.87 -15.96
CA VAL A 159 -0.80 5.15 -14.68
C VAL A 159 0.60 5.03 -14.10
N ALA A 160 0.82 5.53 -12.90
CA ALA A 160 2.15 5.54 -12.30
C ALA A 160 2.12 5.26 -10.80
N SER A 161 3.20 4.65 -10.31
CA SER A 161 3.47 4.50 -8.89
C SER A 161 4.84 5.09 -8.58
N PRO A 162 4.94 6.38 -8.16
CA PRO A 162 6.20 6.99 -7.76
C PRO A 162 6.79 6.36 -6.49
N THR A 163 5.94 5.77 -5.64
CA THR A 163 6.35 5.10 -4.40
C THR A 163 5.69 3.73 -4.27
N PRO A 164 6.11 2.74 -5.08
CA PRO A 164 5.53 1.40 -5.01
C PRO A 164 5.88 0.72 -3.67
N VAL A 165 5.05 -0.24 -3.23
CA VAL A 165 5.27 -1.00 -2.00
C VAL A 165 6.57 -1.81 -2.09
N SER A 166 6.90 -2.25 -3.31
CA SER A 166 8.12 -2.98 -3.63
C SER A 166 8.56 -2.65 -5.05
N GLY A 167 9.88 -2.62 -5.29
CA GLY A 167 10.47 -2.35 -6.60
C GLY A 167 10.80 -0.88 -6.84
N ALA A 168 11.20 -0.57 -8.07
CA ALA A 168 11.51 0.79 -8.50
C ALA A 168 10.22 1.53 -8.93
N PRO A 169 10.18 2.87 -8.80
CA PRO A 169 9.10 3.68 -9.35
C PRO A 169 8.84 3.34 -10.82
N TRP A 170 7.56 3.33 -11.20
CA TRP A 170 7.15 2.96 -12.56
C TRP A 170 6.06 3.90 -13.09
N SER A 171 5.97 3.99 -14.41
CA SER A 171 4.96 4.76 -15.14
C SER A 171 4.64 4.06 -16.45
N VAL A 172 3.35 3.98 -16.79
CA VAL A 172 2.81 3.37 -17.99
C VAL A 172 1.90 4.37 -18.70
N GLU A 173 2.22 4.67 -19.95
CA GLU A 173 1.37 5.46 -20.83
C GLU A 173 0.39 4.53 -21.55
N VAL A 174 -0.90 4.68 -21.25
CA VAL A 174 -1.97 3.96 -21.93
C VAL A 174 -2.38 4.77 -23.16
N PRO A 175 -2.42 4.19 -24.39
CA PRO A 175 -2.60 4.92 -25.64
C PRO A 175 -4.06 5.34 -25.90
N ILE A 176 -4.76 5.76 -24.85
CA ILE A 176 -6.12 6.28 -24.85
C ILE A 176 -6.22 7.43 -23.85
N GLY A 177 -6.65 8.59 -24.33
CA GLY A 177 -6.96 9.76 -23.51
C GLY A 177 -8.37 10.24 -23.79
N ILE A 178 -8.68 11.45 -23.34
CA ILE A 178 -10.01 12.05 -23.48
C ILE A 178 -10.44 12.12 -24.94
N GLY A 179 -9.62 12.66 -25.84
CA GLY A 179 -10.01 12.84 -27.25
C GLY A 179 -10.34 11.52 -27.95
N ARG A 180 -9.53 10.48 -27.75
CA ARG A 180 -9.79 9.14 -28.33
C ARG A 180 -11.01 8.46 -27.72
N THR A 181 -11.27 8.71 -26.44
CA THR A 181 -12.47 8.19 -25.78
C THR A 181 -13.72 8.91 -26.29
N SER A 182 -13.66 10.23 -26.48
CA SER A 182 -14.73 11.02 -27.09
C SER A 182 -15.01 10.55 -28.52
N GLU A 183 -13.98 10.25 -29.33
CA GLU A 183 -14.16 9.65 -30.66
C GLU A 183 -14.84 8.27 -30.59
N ALA A 184 -14.49 7.44 -29.61
CA ALA A 184 -15.10 6.12 -29.42
C ALA A 184 -16.57 6.18 -28.97
N LEU A 185 -16.99 7.25 -28.30
CA LEU A 185 -18.38 7.52 -27.94
C LEU A 185 -19.25 7.96 -29.14
N GLY A 186 -18.63 8.21 -30.30
CA GLY A 186 -19.35 8.55 -31.52
C GLY A 186 -19.95 9.97 -31.52
N SER A 187 -20.91 10.20 -32.42
CA SER A 187 -21.52 11.53 -32.62
C SER A 187 -22.94 11.66 -32.08
N HIS A 188 -23.46 10.66 -31.35
CA HIS A 188 -24.77 10.73 -30.72
C HIS A 188 -24.74 11.62 -29.47
N ASP A 189 -25.82 12.36 -29.22
CA ASP A 189 -25.96 13.25 -28.07
C ASP A 189 -27.35 13.10 -27.42
N PRO A 190 -27.46 12.41 -26.27
CA PRO A 190 -26.39 11.70 -25.55
C PRO A 190 -25.86 10.46 -26.29
N PRO A 191 -24.68 9.93 -25.91
CA PRO A 191 -24.17 8.65 -26.41
C PRO A 191 -25.17 7.51 -26.20
N THR A 192 -25.26 6.59 -27.17
CA THR A 192 -26.15 5.44 -27.05
C THR A 192 -25.54 4.36 -26.14
N PRO A 193 -26.35 3.40 -25.64
CA PRO A 193 -25.81 2.25 -24.89
C PRO A 193 -24.77 1.44 -25.67
N GLU A 194 -24.88 1.39 -27.01
CA GLU A 194 -23.89 0.72 -27.86
C GLU A 194 -22.58 1.51 -27.90
N ASP A 195 -22.64 2.83 -28.08
CA ASP A 195 -21.46 3.71 -28.02
C ASP A 195 -20.71 3.55 -26.68
N LEU A 196 -21.46 3.56 -25.57
CA LEU A 196 -20.90 3.38 -24.22
C LEU A 196 -20.25 2.01 -24.04
N THR A 197 -20.92 0.94 -24.47
CA THR A 197 -20.39 -0.43 -24.38
C THR A 197 -19.09 -0.58 -25.15
N ASN A 198 -19.04 -0.02 -26.37
CA ASN A 198 -17.85 -0.07 -27.21
C ASN A 198 -16.69 0.73 -26.61
N ALA A 199 -16.95 1.97 -26.16
CA ALA A 199 -15.92 2.82 -25.57
C ALA A 199 -15.34 2.23 -24.27
N ILE A 200 -16.21 1.77 -23.37
CA ILE A 200 -15.79 1.16 -22.09
C ILE A 200 -15.03 -0.15 -22.33
N GLY A 201 -15.48 -1.00 -23.28
CA GLY A 201 -14.78 -2.24 -23.60
C GLY A 201 -13.33 -2.01 -24.04
N VAL A 202 -13.09 -1.01 -24.91
CA VAL A 202 -11.73 -0.63 -25.34
C VAL A 202 -10.88 -0.14 -24.16
N LEU A 203 -11.47 0.68 -23.27
CA LEU A 203 -10.78 1.16 -22.06
C LEU A 203 -10.40 0.01 -21.13
N GLU A 204 -11.34 -0.90 -20.86
CA GLU A 204 -11.13 -2.05 -19.99
C GLU A 204 -10.01 -2.96 -20.53
N ASP A 205 -9.97 -3.21 -21.84
CA ASP A 205 -8.91 -3.99 -22.49
C ASP A 205 -7.53 -3.32 -22.37
N LEU A 206 -7.47 -1.99 -22.52
CA LEU A 206 -6.21 -1.25 -22.41
C LEU A 206 -5.69 -1.20 -20.97
N PHE A 207 -6.56 -0.94 -19.99
CA PHE A 207 -6.20 -1.01 -18.58
C PHE A 207 -5.92 -2.45 -18.11
N ASP A 208 -6.47 -3.45 -18.82
CA ASP A 208 -6.17 -4.85 -18.52
C ASP A 208 -4.68 -5.18 -18.71
N HIS A 209 -4.07 -4.57 -19.72
CA HIS A 209 -2.63 -4.69 -19.95
C HIS A 209 -1.82 -4.11 -18.76
N VAL A 210 -2.20 -2.93 -18.27
CA VAL A 210 -1.53 -2.30 -17.11
C VAL A 210 -1.63 -3.19 -15.87
N ARG A 211 -2.83 -3.69 -15.55
CA ARG A 211 -3.03 -4.61 -14.41
C ARG A 211 -2.18 -5.87 -14.52
N ARG A 212 -2.03 -6.44 -15.73
CA ARG A 212 -1.23 -7.66 -15.92
C ARG A 212 0.26 -7.42 -15.64
N SER A 213 0.77 -6.25 -16.02
CA SER A 213 2.16 -5.86 -15.78
C SER A 213 2.41 -5.41 -14.33
N HIS A 214 1.39 -4.85 -13.68
CA HIS A 214 1.44 -4.29 -12.33
C HIS A 214 0.31 -4.87 -11.44
N PRO A 215 0.41 -6.15 -11.04
CA PRO A 215 -0.64 -6.82 -10.27
C PRO A 215 -0.85 -6.21 -8.87
N GLU A 216 0.12 -5.46 -8.35
CA GLU A 216 0.01 -4.70 -7.10
C GLU A 216 -1.15 -3.71 -7.10
N LEU A 217 -1.60 -3.25 -8.28
CA LEU A 217 -2.73 -2.33 -8.43
C LEU A 217 -4.02 -2.85 -7.77
N ILE A 218 -4.21 -4.16 -7.71
CA ILE A 218 -5.42 -4.79 -7.13
C ILE A 218 -5.40 -4.74 -5.60
N ALA A 219 -4.23 -4.56 -4.99
CA ALA A 219 -4.12 -4.45 -3.54
C ALA A 219 -4.53 -3.05 -3.01
N HIS A 220 -4.84 -2.11 -3.91
CA HIS A 220 -5.24 -0.76 -3.57
C HIS A 220 -6.76 -0.66 -3.43
N GLU A 221 -7.23 -0.27 -2.25
CA GLU A 221 -8.63 0.16 -2.07
C GLU A 221 -8.92 1.47 -2.79
N ALA A 222 -7.89 2.33 -2.89
CA ALA A 222 -7.98 3.67 -3.46
C ALA A 222 -6.71 4.05 -4.22
N ILE A 223 -6.89 4.80 -5.30
CA ILE A 223 -5.81 5.47 -6.04
C ILE A 223 -6.12 6.95 -6.18
N ARG A 224 -5.10 7.75 -6.48
CA ARG A 224 -5.27 9.16 -6.79
C ARG A 224 -5.53 9.36 -8.28
N VAL A 225 -6.45 10.25 -8.63
CA VAL A 225 -6.74 10.62 -10.02
C VAL A 225 -6.51 12.10 -10.20
N ARG A 226 -5.78 12.46 -11.25
CA ARG A 226 -5.30 13.80 -11.54
C ARG A 226 -5.72 14.25 -12.94
N GLY A 227 -5.67 15.55 -13.15
CA GLY A 227 -5.97 16.21 -14.41
C GLY A 227 -7.21 17.12 -14.32
N PRO A 228 -7.32 18.11 -15.22
CA PRO A 228 -8.42 19.10 -15.19
C PRO A 228 -9.82 18.46 -15.26
N LEU A 229 -9.96 17.38 -16.02
CA LEU A 229 -11.23 16.67 -16.17
C LEU A 229 -11.56 15.77 -14.97
N ALA A 230 -10.58 15.16 -14.31
CA ALA A 230 -10.80 14.47 -13.04
C ALA A 230 -11.40 15.43 -11.99
N ARG A 231 -10.81 16.63 -11.84
CA ARG A 231 -11.35 17.69 -10.97
C ARG A 231 -12.74 18.17 -11.40
N THR A 232 -13.07 18.04 -12.67
CA THR A 232 -14.42 18.39 -13.15
C THR A 232 -15.44 17.37 -12.69
N LEU A 233 -15.11 16.07 -12.75
CA LEU A 233 -15.98 15.01 -12.20
C LEU A 233 -16.22 15.22 -10.70
N ALA A 234 -15.18 15.61 -9.96
CA ALA A 234 -15.28 15.93 -8.54
C ALA A 234 -16.18 17.15 -8.25
N ARG A 235 -16.09 18.21 -9.07
CA ARG A 235 -16.95 19.40 -8.95
C ARG A 235 -18.41 19.11 -9.29
N VAL A 236 -18.64 18.26 -10.29
CA VAL A 236 -19.99 17.79 -10.65
C VAL A 236 -20.62 17.01 -9.50
N GLU A 237 -19.87 16.09 -8.87
CA GLU A 237 -20.33 15.37 -7.67
C GLU A 237 -20.72 16.33 -6.54
N LEU A 238 -19.89 17.33 -6.26
CA LEU A 238 -20.18 18.32 -5.22
C LEU A 238 -21.26 19.33 -5.60
N GLY A 239 -21.62 19.42 -6.89
CA GLY A 239 -22.51 20.43 -7.44
C GLY A 239 -22.00 21.88 -7.29
N ARG A 240 -20.68 22.09 -7.22
CA ARG A 240 -20.06 23.42 -7.03
C ARG A 240 -18.61 23.45 -7.51
N ASP A 241 -18.08 24.63 -7.77
CA ASP A 241 -16.71 24.82 -8.30
C ASP A 241 -15.60 24.66 -7.25
N ASP A 242 -15.95 24.79 -5.98
CA ASP A 242 -15.08 24.67 -4.81
C ASP A 242 -14.73 23.20 -4.55
N LEU A 243 -13.44 22.87 -4.67
CA LEU A 243 -12.85 21.62 -4.18
C LEU A 243 -11.94 21.94 -2.99
N ALA A 244 -12.14 21.22 -1.89
CA ALA A 244 -11.13 21.13 -0.82
C ALA A 244 -9.86 20.44 -1.37
N ASP A 245 -8.78 20.36 -0.58
CA ASP A 245 -7.48 19.79 -1.01
C ASP A 245 -7.59 18.48 -1.82
N HIS A 246 -8.55 17.62 -1.45
CA HIS A 246 -8.94 16.43 -2.19
C HIS A 246 -10.42 16.11 -1.99
N LEU A 247 -10.99 15.33 -2.91
CA LEU A 247 -12.30 14.71 -2.78
C LEU A 247 -12.17 13.19 -2.94
N GLU A 248 -12.76 12.42 -2.03
CA GLU A 248 -12.95 10.99 -2.23
C GLU A 248 -14.27 10.74 -2.98
N LEU A 249 -14.21 10.08 -4.13
CA LEU A 249 -15.39 9.50 -4.77
C LEU A 249 -15.37 7.99 -4.55
N ASP A 250 -16.39 7.47 -3.89
CA ASP A 250 -16.64 6.04 -3.88
C ASP A 250 -17.22 5.57 -5.23
N ARG A 251 -17.37 4.25 -5.36
CA ARG A 251 -17.89 3.63 -6.59
C ARG A 251 -19.30 4.10 -6.95
N ASP A 252 -20.17 4.27 -5.96
CA ASP A 252 -21.57 4.63 -6.22
C ASP A 252 -21.66 6.08 -6.70
N ALA A 253 -20.94 7.00 -6.05
CA ALA A 253 -20.81 8.39 -6.46
C ALA A 253 -20.21 8.51 -7.88
N ALA A 254 -19.13 7.78 -8.17
CA ALA A 254 -18.51 7.79 -9.50
C ALA A 254 -19.47 7.29 -10.60
N GLU A 255 -20.27 6.25 -10.33
CA GLU A 255 -21.28 5.74 -11.25
C GLU A 255 -22.47 6.70 -11.41
N ASP A 256 -22.85 7.45 -10.38
CA ASP A 256 -23.89 8.47 -10.46
C ASP A 256 -23.44 9.70 -11.26
N VAL A 257 -22.21 10.16 -11.07
CA VAL A 257 -21.57 11.20 -11.92
C VAL A 257 -21.50 10.71 -13.37
N PHE A 258 -21.06 9.48 -13.59
CA PHE A 258 -21.03 8.86 -14.91
C PHE A 258 -22.41 8.86 -15.56
N ARG A 259 -23.44 8.36 -14.86
CA ARG A 259 -24.80 8.29 -15.38
C ARG A 259 -25.32 9.68 -15.74
N THR A 260 -25.09 10.67 -14.89
CA THR A 260 -25.48 12.07 -15.14
C THR A 260 -24.85 12.57 -16.45
N LEU A 261 -23.54 12.43 -16.59
CA LEU A 261 -22.80 12.98 -17.73
C LEU A 261 -23.05 12.24 -19.05
N VAL A 262 -23.30 10.93 -19.03
CA VAL A 262 -23.48 10.15 -20.27
C VAL A 262 -24.93 10.07 -20.75
N THR A 263 -25.92 10.37 -19.89
CA THR A 263 -27.34 10.29 -20.27
C THR A 263 -27.95 11.65 -20.63
N GLU A 264 -27.24 12.73 -20.36
CA GLU A 264 -27.66 14.10 -20.69
C GLU A 264 -27.10 14.57 -22.03
N SER A 265 -27.92 15.32 -22.76
CA SER A 265 -27.47 16.01 -23.96
C SER A 265 -26.39 17.05 -23.62
N THR A 266 -25.61 17.46 -24.60
CA THR A 266 -24.60 18.51 -24.45
C THR A 266 -25.24 19.82 -23.97
N ALA A 267 -26.46 20.11 -24.44
CA ALA A 267 -27.22 21.29 -24.02
C ALA A 267 -27.66 21.20 -22.55
N ASP A 268 -28.08 20.02 -22.09
CA ASP A 268 -28.50 19.83 -20.70
C ASP A 268 -27.29 19.84 -19.76
N ARG A 269 -26.21 19.13 -20.11
CA ARG A 269 -24.95 19.12 -19.36
C ARG A 269 -24.37 20.50 -19.13
N ALA A 270 -24.53 21.44 -20.07
CA ALA A 270 -24.05 22.81 -19.90
C ALA A 270 -24.68 23.55 -18.69
N HIS A 271 -25.76 23.01 -18.11
CA HIS A 271 -26.41 23.53 -16.91
C HIS A 271 -25.98 22.80 -15.62
N ASN A 272 -25.12 21.79 -15.70
CA ASN A 272 -24.69 21.03 -14.54
C ASN A 272 -23.81 21.87 -13.61
N PRO A 273 -24.17 21.99 -12.33
CA PRO A 273 -23.33 22.68 -11.36
C PRO A 273 -21.95 22.02 -11.26
N GLY A 274 -20.89 22.84 -11.30
CA GLY A 274 -19.52 22.34 -11.24
C GLY A 274 -18.94 21.82 -12.56
N LEU A 275 -19.68 21.88 -13.68
CA LEU A 275 -19.19 21.53 -15.02
C LEU A 275 -18.83 22.80 -15.83
N PRO A 276 -17.53 23.12 -16.02
CA PRO A 276 -17.12 24.26 -16.83
C PRO A 276 -17.51 24.09 -18.31
N ALA A 277 -17.87 25.20 -18.97
CA ALA A 277 -18.30 25.21 -20.37
C ALA A 277 -17.30 24.55 -21.33
N GLU A 278 -16.01 24.73 -21.07
CA GLU A 278 -14.90 24.14 -21.84
C GLU A 278 -14.78 22.62 -21.72
N HIS A 279 -15.33 22.02 -20.66
CA HIS A 279 -15.29 20.59 -20.41
C HIS A 279 -16.59 19.87 -20.72
N VAL A 280 -17.66 20.59 -21.11
CA VAL A 280 -18.98 19.99 -21.36
C VAL A 280 -18.88 18.84 -22.35
N GLY A 281 -18.16 19.02 -23.46
CA GLY A 281 -18.00 17.99 -24.50
C GLY A 281 -17.19 16.78 -24.06
N ASP A 282 -16.19 16.99 -23.21
CA ASP A 282 -15.20 15.98 -22.81
C ASP A 282 -15.57 15.21 -21.53
N ALA A 283 -16.52 15.74 -20.75
CA ALA A 283 -16.93 15.15 -19.47
C ALA A 283 -17.40 13.68 -19.57
N PRO A 284 -18.18 13.24 -20.59
CA PRO A 284 -18.54 11.83 -20.74
C PRO A 284 -17.34 10.93 -20.93
N ALA A 285 -16.36 11.36 -21.74
CA ALA A 285 -15.13 10.60 -21.97
C ALA A 285 -14.32 10.46 -20.68
N ALA A 286 -14.17 11.54 -19.91
CA ALA A 286 -13.51 11.48 -18.61
C ALA A 286 -14.21 10.51 -17.65
N ALA A 287 -15.54 10.55 -17.59
CA ALA A 287 -16.33 9.66 -16.75
C ALA A 287 -16.19 8.18 -17.17
N CYS A 288 -16.19 7.89 -18.48
CA CYS A 288 -15.92 6.55 -19.01
C CYS A 288 -14.54 6.03 -18.58
N ILE A 289 -13.49 6.84 -18.69
CA ILE A 289 -12.14 6.45 -18.27
C ILE A 289 -12.12 6.17 -16.77
N LEU A 290 -12.71 7.05 -15.94
CA LEU A 290 -12.74 6.88 -14.50
C LEU A 290 -13.41 5.57 -14.08
N VAL A 291 -14.61 5.30 -14.62
CA VAL A 291 -15.35 4.07 -14.33
C VAL A 291 -14.60 2.83 -14.82
N ALA A 292 -13.99 2.87 -16.01
CA ALA A 292 -13.19 1.77 -16.53
C ALA A 292 -11.97 1.49 -15.62
N VAL A 293 -11.26 2.52 -15.16
CA VAL A 293 -10.15 2.40 -14.20
C VAL A 293 -10.62 1.76 -12.90
N MET A 294 -11.70 2.29 -12.31
CA MET A 294 -12.23 1.77 -11.04
C MET A 294 -12.66 0.31 -11.15
N ARG A 295 -13.39 -0.05 -12.20
CA ARG A 295 -13.82 -1.43 -12.46
C ARG A 295 -12.63 -2.36 -12.71
N ARG A 296 -11.68 -1.93 -13.54
CA ARG A 296 -10.57 -2.78 -13.98
C ARG A 296 -9.51 -2.99 -12.90
N PHE A 297 -9.33 -2.04 -11.98
CA PHE A 297 -8.43 -2.17 -10.84
C PHE A 297 -9.15 -2.58 -9.54
N HIS A 298 -10.46 -2.83 -9.59
CA HIS A 298 -11.28 -3.25 -8.44
C HIS A 298 -11.30 -2.24 -7.28
N LEU A 299 -11.22 -0.95 -7.59
CA LEU A 299 -11.15 0.11 -6.60
C LEU A 299 -12.49 0.34 -5.92
N GLU A 300 -12.46 0.56 -4.61
CA GLU A 300 -13.66 0.94 -3.85
C GLU A 300 -13.90 2.45 -3.91
N ARG A 301 -12.81 3.22 -4.00
CA ARG A 301 -12.85 4.68 -4.12
C ARG A 301 -11.67 5.23 -4.91
N VAL A 302 -11.77 6.48 -5.32
CA VAL A 302 -10.69 7.28 -5.91
C VAL A 302 -10.54 8.59 -5.14
N ILE A 303 -9.33 9.11 -5.11
CA ILE A 303 -9.01 10.40 -4.47
C ILE A 303 -8.67 11.39 -5.58
N ILE A 304 -9.48 12.43 -5.76
CA ILE A 304 -9.24 13.46 -6.77
C ILE A 304 -8.58 14.67 -6.12
N ASP A 305 -7.36 15.00 -6.57
CA ASP A 305 -6.56 16.10 -6.04
C ASP A 305 -7.02 17.46 -6.63
N ALA A 306 -7.19 18.48 -5.78
CA ALA A 306 -7.62 19.82 -6.23
C ALA A 306 -6.54 20.62 -6.96
N GLU A 307 -5.26 20.38 -6.67
CA GLU A 307 -4.13 21.03 -7.34
C GLU A 307 -3.26 20.02 -8.08
N SER A 308 -2.50 20.49 -9.08
CA SER A 308 -1.37 19.73 -9.62
C SER A 308 -0.25 19.85 -8.60
N THR A 309 -0.07 18.84 -7.74
CA THR A 309 1.20 18.68 -7.02
C THR A 309 2.28 18.30 -8.03
N ASP A 310 2.69 19.28 -8.83
CA ASP A 310 3.98 19.31 -9.51
C ASP A 310 4.87 20.25 -8.69
N GLY A 311 5.68 19.64 -7.85
CA GLY A 311 6.81 20.22 -7.15
C GLY A 311 7.95 19.23 -7.17
#